data_AF-A0A2P4PJG4-F1
#
_entry.id   AF-A0A2P4PJG4-F1
#
_cell.length_a   1.000
_cell.length_b   1.000
_cell.length_c   1.000
_cell.angle_alpha   90.00
_cell.angle_beta   90.00
_cell.angle_gamma   90.00
#
_symmetry.space_group_name_H-M   'P 1'
#
loop_
_entity.id
_entity.type
_entity.pdbx_description
1 polymer ?
#
loop_
_entity_poly.entity_id
_entity_poly.type
_entity_poly.pdbx_seq_one_letter_code
_entity_poly.pdbx_strand_id
1 'polypeptide(L)' 'MSDIRYDLIRRVIVRAVLSINYNIHNDFHKQHEFMQQAILDDNSLTEEEKAEAPDPYLSQHRKSHQDPEIYI' A
#
# COMPACT_ATOMS: atom_id res chain seq x y z
N MET A 1 -1.78 13.88 -10.29
CA MET A 1 -1.48 12.53 -10.79
C MET A 1 -2.56 12.09 -11.79
N SER A 2 -2.26 11.29 -12.81
CA SER A 2 -3.30 10.75 -13.72
C SER A 2 -3.93 9.48 -13.16
N ASP A 3 -5.15 9.15 -13.60
CA ASP A 3 -5.90 7.97 -13.16
C ASP A 3 -5.08 6.67 -13.30
N ILE A 4 -4.34 6.54 -14.39
CA ILE A 4 -3.48 5.38 -14.66
C ILE A 4 -2.37 5.24 -13.61
N ARG A 5 -1.77 6.36 -13.18
CA ARG A 5 -0.69 6.34 -12.20
C ARG A 5 -1.23 6.08 -10.79
N TYR A 6 -2.41 6.61 -10.46
CA TYR A 6 -3.11 6.27 -9.22
C TYR A 6 -3.43 4.76 -9.12
N ASP A 7 -3.96 4.20 -10.21
CA ASP A 7 -4.23 2.76 -10.32
C ASP A 7 -2.97 1.90 -10.15
N LEU A 8 -1.84 2.37 -10.69
CA LEU A 8 -0.55 1.70 -10.52
C LEU A 8 -0.13 1.70 -9.05
N ILE A 9 -0.12 2.85 -8.38
CA ILE A 9 0.18 2.95 -6.93
C ILE A 9 -0.70 1.98 -6.15
N ARG A 10 -2.02 1.97 -6.42
CA ARG A 10 -2.95 1.09 -5.72
C ARG A 10 -2.62 -0.39 -5.91
N ARG A 11 -2.20 -0.81 -7.10
CA ARG A 11 -1.77 -2.19 -7.37
C ARG A 11 -0.48 -2.54 -6.62
N VAL A 12 0.48 -1.63 -6.55
CA VAL A 12 1.72 -1.81 -5.78
C VAL A 12 1.42 -2.01 -4.30
N ILE A 13 0.56 -1.16 -3.72
CA ILE A 13 0.12 -1.29 -2.31
C ILE A 13 -0.56 -2.64 -2.06
N VAL A 14 -1.50 -3.03 -2.93
CA VAL A 14 -2.19 -4.33 -2.79
C VAL A 14 -1.20 -5.48 -2.87
N ARG A 15 -0.21 -5.41 -3.77
CA ARG A 15 0.85 -6.44 -3.88
C ARG A 15 1.71 -6.50 -2.62
N ALA A 16 2.08 -5.35 -2.05
CA ALA A 16 2.83 -5.29 -0.80
C ALA A 16 2.06 -5.95 0.35
N VAL A 17 0.77 -5.62 0.51
CA VAL A 17 -0.12 -6.24 1.51
C VAL A 17 -0.21 -7.76 1.33
N LEU A 18 -0.43 -8.23 0.11
CA LEU A 18 -0.56 -9.67 -0.18
C LEU A 18 0.76 -10.44 -0.01
N SER A 19 1.90 -9.75 -0.05
CA SER A 19 3.22 -10.36 0.11
C SER A 19 3.64 -10.49 1.58
N ILE A 20 2.83 -10.00 2.53
CA ILE A 20 3.15 -10.09 3.96
C ILE A 20 3.17 -11.55 4.39
N ASN A 21 4.35 -12.01 4.82
CA ASN A 21 4.49 -13.25 5.55
C ASN A 21 4.26 -12.98 7.05
N TYR A 22 3.07 -13.34 7.55
CA TYR A 22 2.67 -13.13 8.94
C TYR A 22 3.51 -13.88 9.98
N ASN A 23 4.27 -14.90 9.60
CA ASN A 23 5.20 -15.57 10.52
C ASN A 23 6.50 -14.78 10.71
N ILE A 24 6.89 -13.95 9.73
CA ILE A 24 8.10 -13.11 9.76
C ILE A 24 7.74 -11.72 10.28
N HIS A 25 6.74 -11.09 9.66
CA HIS A 25 6.19 -9.78 10.02
C HIS A 25 5.02 -9.99 10.98
N ASN A 26 5.32 -10.55 12.15
CA ASN A 26 4.34 -11.07 13.10
C ASN A 26 3.64 -10.00 13.96
N ASP A 27 3.98 -8.73 13.77
CA ASP A 27 3.31 -7.60 14.40
C ASP A 27 3.05 -6.49 13.38
N PHE A 28 2.12 -5.60 13.70
CA PHE A 28 1.69 -4.53 12.79
C PHE A 28 2.81 -3.58 12.39
N HIS A 29 3.78 -3.33 13.27
CA HIS A 29 4.89 -2.45 12.97
C HIS A 29 5.79 -3.07 11.91
N LYS A 30 6.15 -4.34 12.04
CA LYS A 30 6.94 -5.07 11.03
C LYS A 30 6.21 -5.21 9.70
N GLN A 31 4.88 -5.34 9.72
CA GLN A 31 4.07 -5.37 8.50
C GLN A 31 4.11 -4.02 7.80
N HIS A 32 4.03 -2.93 8.58
CA HIS A 32 4.11 -1.58 8.07
C HIS A 32 5.47 -1.27 7.45
N GLU A 33 6.57 -1.59 8.15
CA GLU A 33 7.94 -1.44 7.63
C GLU A 33 8.14 -2.23 6.32
N PHE A 34 7.66 -3.47 6.28
CA PHE A 34 7.73 -4.30 5.07
C PHE A 34 6.97 -3.67 3.89
N MET A 35 5.75 -3.19 4.12
CA MET A 35 4.97 -2.56 3.05
C MET A 35 5.64 -1.29 2.54
N GLN A 36 6.19 -0.46 3.43
CA GLN A 36 6.94 0.74 3.03
C GLN A 36 8.14 0.37 2.16
N GLN A 37 8.95 -0.58 2.58
CA GLN A 37 10.10 -1.06 1.79
C GLN A 37 9.66 -1.60 0.43
N ALA A 38 8.62 -2.44 0.39
CA ALA A 38 8.11 -3.01 -0.86
C ALA A 38 7.61 -1.95 -1.85
N ILE A 39 7.06 -0.82 -1.37
CA ILE A 39 6.65 0.31 -2.22
C ILE A 39 7.86 1.13 -2.67
N LEU A 40 8.81 1.41 -1.77
CA LEU A 40 10.02 2.17 -2.07
C LEU A 40 10.94 1.45 -3.06
N ASP A 41 10.98 0.11 -3.01
CA ASP A 41 11.76 -0.73 -3.90
C ASP A 41 11.05 -1.04 -5.23
N ASP A 42 9.82 -0.56 -5.42
CA ASP A 42 9.06 -0.80 -6.64
C ASP A 42 9.55 0.08 -7.79
N ASN A 43 10.27 -0.53 -8.73
CA ASN A 43 10.83 0.16 -9.90
C ASN A 43 9.77 0.66 -10.91
N SER A 44 8.48 0.33 -10.74
CA SER A 44 7.41 0.87 -11.59
C SER A 44 6.95 2.27 -11.19
N LEU A 45 7.27 2.69 -9.96
CA LEU A 45 6.95 4.01 -9.42
C LEU A 45 8.12 4.97 -9.58
N THR A 46 7.82 6.25 -9.82
CA THR A 46 8.83 7.31 -9.69
C THR A 46 9.02 7.71 -8.23
N GLU A 47 10.08 8.47 -7.94
CA GLU A 47 10.35 8.94 -6.57
C GLU A 47 9.23 9.86 -6.04
N GLU A 48 8.64 10.68 -6.91
CA GLU A 48 7.49 11.51 -6.54
C GLU A 48 6.29 10.65 -6.15
N GLU A 49 6.07 9.55 -6.84
CA GLU A 49 4.91 8.68 -6.61
C GLU A 49 5.07 7.79 -5.39
N LYS A 50 6.31 7.39 -5.09
CA LYS A 50 6.65 6.75 -3.82
C LYS A 50 6.35 7.68 -2.65
N ALA A 51 6.60 8.98 -2.81
CA ALA A 51 6.28 9.99 -1.82
C ALA A 51 4.77 10.30 -1.73
N GLU A 52 4.04 10.21 -2.85
CA GLU A 52 2.57 10.40 -2.91
C GLU A 52 1.78 9.13 -2.54
N ALA A 53 2.43 7.96 -2.45
CA ALA A 53 1.76 6.70 -2.16
C ALA A 53 1.01 6.79 -0.82
N PRO A 54 -0.30 6.47 -0.78
CA PRO A 54 -1.07 6.45 0.46
C PRO A 54 -0.44 5.52 1.49
N ASP A 55 -0.42 5.94 2.76
CA ASP A 55 0.08 5.12 3.85
C ASP A 55 -0.63 3.74 3.84
N PRO A 56 0.12 2.64 3.64
CA PRO A 56 -0.45 1.30 3.62
C PRO A 56 -1.21 0.94 4.89
N TYR A 57 -0.82 1.53 6.04
CA TYR A 57 -1.50 1.36 7.32
C TYR A 57 -3.00 1.72 7.22
N LEU A 58 -3.32 2.85 6.59
CA LEU A 58 -4.70 3.33 6.41
C LEU A 58 -5.48 2.49 5.39
N SER A 59 -4.79 1.79 4.49
CA SER A 59 -5.44 0.94 3.48
C SER A 59 -5.96 -0.39 4.06
N GLN A 60 -5.31 -0.92 5.10
CA GLN A 60 -5.70 -2.18 5.73
C GLN A 60 -6.94 -2.04 6.62
N HIS A 61 -7.09 -0.90 7.30
CA HIS A 61 -8.19 -0.66 8.24
C HIS A 61 -9.50 -0.19 7.57
N ARG A 62 -9.46 0.29 6.32
CA ARG A 62 -10.66 0.66 5.55
C ARG A 62 -11.57 -0.53 5.19
N LYS A 63 -11.12 -1.78 5.34
CA LYS A 63 -11.95 -2.97 5.07
C LYS A 63 -12.71 -3.52 6.28
N SER A 64 -12.36 -3.12 7.52
CA SER A 64 -13.03 -3.63 8.74
C SER A 64 -14.25 -2.80 9.16
N HIS A 65 -14.42 -1.61 8.60
CA HIS A 65 -15.62 -0.79 8.76
C HIS A 65 -16.26 -0.62 7.40
N GLN A 66 -17.51 -1.04 7.31
CA GLN A 66 -18.30 -1.04 6.09
C GLN A 66 -18.71 0.39 5.77
N ASP A 67 -17.79 1.17 5.18
CA ASP A 67 -18.09 2.46 4.58
C ASP A 67 -18.25 2.26 3.06
N PRO A 68 -19.48 2.38 2.52
CA PRO A 68 -19.78 2.12 1.11
C PRO A 68 -19.40 3.26 0.16
N GLU A 69 -18.50 4.17 0.53
CA GLU A 69 -18.11 5.26 -0.35
C GLU A 69 -16.67 5.65 -0.12
N ILE A 70 -15.75 5.14 -0.95
CA ILE A 70 -14.76 5.97 -1.66
C ILE A 70 -14.46 5.27 -3.00
N TYR A 71 -15.31 5.53 -3.99
CA TYR A 71 -14.92 5.55 -5.39
C TYR A 71 -14.66 7.01 -5.73
N ILE A 72 -13.40 7.43 -5.67
CA ILE A 72 -12.85 8.61 -6.35
C ILE A 72 -11.34 8.47 -6.37
#